data_AF-A0A1J3IX74-F1
#
_entry.id   AF-A0A1J3IX74-F1
#
_cell.length_a   1.000
_cell.length_b   1.000
_cell.length_c   1.000
_cell.angle_alpha   90.00
_cell.angle_beta   90.00
_cell.angle_gamma   90.00
#
_symmetry.space_group_name_H-M   'P 1'
#
loop_
_entity.id
_entity.type
_entity.pdbx_description
1 polymer ?
#
loop_
_entity_poly.entity_id
_entity_poly.type
_entity_poly.pdbx_seq_one_letter_code
_entity_poly.pdbx_strand_id
1 'polypeptide(L)'
;RRATLPLATSFKPSHPYKPVLAETFSHFPASALILINKLLAIEPEKRGSAASSLRSEFFTTEPLPANPSNLPRYPPSKELDAKLRNEEARKLRVEDNNKRRGGETVTRGRPKDLKTAQTPEFM
;
A
#
# COMPACT_ATOMS: atom_id res chain seq x y z
N ARG A 1 -4.58 -20.92 -26.80
CA ARG A 1 -5.88 -21.66 -26.89
C ARG A 1 -6.96 -20.69 -26.42
N ARG A 2 -8.06 -20.47 -27.17
CA ARG A 2 -9.14 -19.57 -26.71
C ARG A 2 -10.00 -20.32 -25.67
N ALA A 3 -9.81 -20.03 -24.39
CA ALA A 3 -10.66 -20.57 -23.34
C ALA A 3 -12.04 -19.92 -23.44
N THR A 4 -13.07 -20.70 -23.77
CA THR A 4 -14.46 -20.24 -23.77
C THR A 4 -14.95 -20.23 -22.33
N LEU A 5 -14.85 -19.08 -21.67
CA LEU A 5 -15.40 -18.89 -20.33
C LEU A 5 -16.92 -18.69 -20.46
N PRO A 6 -17.75 -19.56 -19.84
CA PRO A 6 -19.19 -19.32 -19.78
C PRO A 6 -19.41 -18.00 -19.03
N LEU A 7 -20.23 -17.10 -19.59
CA LEU A 7 -20.47 -15.73 -19.10
C LEU A 7 -19.38 -14.68 -19.41
N ALA A 8 -18.35 -14.96 -20.21
CA ALA A 8 -17.39 -13.92 -20.63
C ALA A 8 -18.05 -12.68 -21.27
N THR A 9 -19.24 -12.86 -21.82
CA THR A 9 -19.99 -11.84 -22.56
C THR A 9 -21.09 -11.15 -21.73
N SER A 10 -21.35 -11.57 -20.48
CA SER A 10 -22.39 -10.95 -19.65
C SER A 10 -21.94 -9.60 -19.07
N PHE A 11 -20.63 -9.35 -19.02
CA PHE A 11 -20.04 -8.09 -18.59
C PHE A 11 -19.47 -7.34 -19.80
N LYS A 12 -20.36 -6.77 -20.62
CA LYS A 12 -19.95 -5.85 -21.69
C LYS A 12 -20.10 -4.41 -21.22
N PRO A 13 -19.07 -3.57 -21.41
CA PRO A 13 -19.24 -2.12 -21.30
C PRO A 13 -20.46 -1.65 -22.08
N SER A 14 -21.21 -0.69 -21.53
CA SER A 14 -22.34 -0.07 -22.25
C SER A 14 -21.90 0.54 -23.58
N HIS A 15 -20.66 1.02 -23.67
CA HIS A 15 -20.06 1.57 -24.88
C HIS A 15 -18.58 1.16 -24.97
N PRO A 16 -17.99 1.06 -26.18
CA PRO A 16 -16.57 0.81 -26.34
C PRO A 16 -15.73 1.96 -25.73
N TYR A 17 -14.87 1.65 -24.77
CA TYR A 17 -13.94 2.63 -24.22
C TYR A 17 -12.74 2.81 -25.14
N LYS A 18 -12.32 4.06 -25.34
CA LYS A 18 -11.06 4.36 -26.01
C LYS A 18 -9.89 4.02 -25.07
N PRO A 19 -8.77 3.49 -25.59
CA PRO A 19 -7.58 3.27 -24.76
C PRO A 19 -6.99 4.62 -24.36
N VAL A 20 -7.01 4.93 -23.06
CA VAL A 20 -6.49 6.19 -22.50
C VAL A 20 -5.12 6.05 -21.84
N LEU A 21 -4.52 4.85 -21.89
CA LEU A 21 -3.27 4.55 -21.17
C LEU A 21 -2.12 5.52 -21.53
N ALA A 22 -1.94 5.83 -22.81
CA ALA A 22 -0.90 6.75 -23.25
C ALA A 22 -1.12 8.20 -22.76
N GLU A 23 -2.38 8.62 -22.62
CA GLU A 23 -2.74 9.94 -22.11
C GLU A 23 -2.55 10.00 -20.59
N THR A 24 -3.07 9.00 -19.87
CA THR A 24 -3.00 8.91 -18.40
C THR A 24 -1.55 8.83 -17.90
N PHE A 25 -0.71 8.10 -18.61
CA PHE A 25 0.69 7.87 -18.26
C PHE A 25 1.67 8.69 -19.11
N SER A 26 1.21 9.78 -19.73
CA SER A 26 2.01 10.63 -20.64
C SER A 26 3.29 11.19 -20.03
N HIS A 27 3.38 11.24 -18.70
CA HIS A 27 4.56 11.69 -17.94
C HIS A 27 5.65 10.62 -17.81
N PHE A 28 5.39 9.37 -18.18
CA PHE A 28 6.38 8.30 -18.14
C PHE A 28 7.26 8.26 -19.39
N PRO A 29 8.49 7.74 -19.28
CA PRO A 29 9.33 7.53 -20.45
C PRO A 29 8.68 6.53 -21.41
N ALA A 30 9.00 6.65 -22.71
CA ALA A 30 8.43 5.81 -23.75
C ALA A 30 8.63 4.30 -23.48
N SER A 31 9.79 3.91 -22.92
CA SER A 31 10.07 2.52 -22.55
C SER A 31 9.11 1.98 -21.49
N ALA A 32 8.74 2.79 -20.49
CA ALA A 32 7.74 2.44 -19.49
C ALA A 32 6.34 2.29 -20.09
N LEU A 33 5.96 3.22 -20.97
CA LEU A 33 4.65 3.18 -21.64
C LEU A 33 4.49 1.92 -22.47
N ILE A 34 5.52 1.49 -23.20
CA ILE A 34 5.52 0.24 -23.95
C ILE A 34 5.31 -0.96 -23.00
N LEU A 35 6.02 -0.99 -21.88
CA LEU A 35 5.89 -2.06 -20.88
C LEU A 35 4.49 -2.10 -20.25
N ILE A 36 3.95 -0.96 -19.84
CA ILE A 36 2.61 -0.84 -19.23
C ILE A 36 1.53 -1.31 -20.21
N ASN A 37 1.59 -0.88 -21.47
CA ASN A 37 0.64 -1.31 -22.51
C ASN A 37 0.66 -2.82 -22.71
N LYS A 38 1.85 -3.44 -22.63
CA LYS A 38 1.98 -4.90 -22.70
C LYS A 38 1.39 -5.58 -21.47
N LEU A 39 1.74 -5.14 -20.26
CA LEU A 39 1.25 -5.73 -19.00
C LEU A 39 -0.27 -5.62 -18.82
N LEU A 40 -0.88 -4.55 -19.31
CA LEU A 40 -2.32 -4.30 -19.22
C LEU A 40 -3.09 -4.76 -20.47
N ALA A 41 -2.48 -5.56 -21.34
CA ALA A 41 -3.17 -6.11 -22.50
C ALA A 41 -4.39 -6.95 -22.06
N ILE A 42 -5.54 -6.65 -22.68
CA ILE A 42 -6.81 -7.36 -22.47
C ILE A 42 -6.65 -8.84 -22.86
N GLU A 43 -6.00 -9.09 -24.00
CA GLU A 43 -5.72 -10.43 -24.49
C GLU A 43 -4.55 -11.06 -23.72
N PRO A 44 -4.74 -12.19 -23.02
CA PRO A 44 -3.69 -12.82 -22.20
C PRO A 44 -2.43 -13.17 -22.99
N GLU A 45 -2.59 -13.64 -24.23
CA GLU A 45 -1.50 -14.05 -25.11
C GLU A 45 -0.57 -12.86 -25.47
N LYS A 46 -1.12 -11.64 -25.50
CA LYS A 46 -0.35 -10.41 -25.78
C LYS A 46 0.38 -9.87 -24.55
N ARG A 47 -0.05 -10.26 -23.34
CA ARG A 47 0.49 -9.77 -22.08
C ARG A 47 1.93 -10.24 -21.83
N GLY A 48 2.25 -11.44 -22.32
CA GLY A 48 3.54 -12.07 -22.10
C GLY A 48 3.72 -12.60 -20.67
N SER A 49 4.94 -12.99 -20.34
CA SER A 49 5.32 -13.57 -19.04
C SER A 49 6.21 -12.62 -18.24
N ALA A 50 6.30 -12.84 -16.93
CA ALA A 50 7.20 -12.09 -16.05
C ALA A 50 8.65 -12.07 -16.58
N ALA A 51 9.15 -13.22 -17.03
CA ALA A 51 10.48 -13.33 -17.62
C ALA A 51 10.64 -12.44 -18.86
N SER A 52 9.61 -12.34 -19.73
CA SER A 52 9.67 -11.43 -20.88
C SER A 52 9.56 -9.96 -20.51
N SER A 53 8.83 -9.63 -19.44
CA SER A 53 8.69 -8.25 -18.95
C SER A 53 10.00 -7.73 -18.36
N LEU A 54 10.75 -8.57 -17.66
CA LEU A 54 12.08 -8.21 -17.12
C LEU A 54 13.14 -7.93 -18.19
N ARG A 55 12.91 -8.36 -19.44
CA ARG A 55 13.77 -8.05 -20.60
C ARG A 55 13.37 -6.78 -21.34
N SER A 56 12.38 -6.03 -20.83
CA SER A 56 11.96 -4.77 -21.41
C SER A 56 13.07 -3.72 -21.28
N GLU A 57 13.18 -2.86 -22.29
CA GLU A 57 14.06 -1.69 -22.29
C GLU A 57 13.91 -0.86 -21.01
N PHE A 58 12.72 -0.77 -20.44
CA PHE A 58 12.47 -0.02 -19.20
C PHE A 58 13.43 -0.40 -18.04
N PHE A 59 13.82 -1.67 -17.94
CA PHE A 59 14.73 -2.14 -16.88
C PHE A 59 16.22 -2.09 -17.27
N THR A 60 16.52 -1.90 -18.55
CA THR A 60 17.89 -1.96 -19.09
C THR A 60 18.39 -0.62 -19.64
N THR A 61 17.52 0.38 -19.79
CA THR A 61 17.87 1.74 -20.22
C THR A 61 18.25 2.61 -19.03
N GLU A 62 19.21 3.51 -19.22
CA GLU A 62 19.53 4.52 -18.21
C GLU A 62 18.38 5.54 -18.04
N PRO A 63 18.19 6.08 -16.82
CA PRO A 63 18.89 5.72 -15.60
C PRO A 63 18.43 4.36 -15.05
N LEU A 64 19.39 3.53 -14.65
CA LEU A 64 19.10 2.26 -13.98
C LEU A 64 18.40 2.50 -12.64
N PRO A 65 17.69 1.50 -12.09
CA PRO A 65 17.08 1.58 -10.78
C PRO A 65 18.08 2.02 -9.70
N ALA A 66 17.58 2.78 -8.71
CA ALA A 66 18.40 3.25 -7.60
C ALA A 66 19.12 2.09 -6.90
N ASN A 67 20.39 2.31 -6.55
CA ASN A 67 21.14 1.36 -5.74
C ASN A 67 20.40 1.15 -4.42
N PRO A 68 20.21 -0.10 -3.95
CA PRO A 68 19.53 -0.38 -2.68
C PRO A 68 20.14 0.35 -1.48
N SER A 69 21.45 0.66 -1.50
CA SER A 69 22.12 1.45 -0.45
C SER A 69 21.69 2.91 -0.40
N ASN A 70 21.13 3.46 -1.50
CA ASN A 70 20.66 4.83 -1.59
C ASN A 70 19.17 4.97 -1.21
N LEU A 71 18.47 3.84 -0.97
CA LEU A 71 17.07 3.87 -0.59
C LEU A 71 16.92 4.34 0.87
N PRO A 72 15.88 5.13 1.18
CA PRO A 72 15.59 5.54 2.56
C PRO A 72 15.30 4.31 3.43
N ARG A 73 15.84 4.32 4.66
CA ARG A 73 15.61 3.25 5.63
C ARG A 73 14.40 3.58 6.48
N TYR A 74 13.35 2.79 6.34
CA TYR A 74 12.14 2.90 7.16
C TYR A 74 12.19 1.94 8.35
N PRO A 75 11.51 2.27 9.46
CA PRO A 75 11.28 1.30 10.52
C PRO A 75 10.50 0.08 10.00
N PRO A 76 10.61 -1.09 10.64
CA PRO A 76 9.87 -2.28 10.23
C PRO A 76 8.37 -2.01 10.09
N SER A 77 7.88 -2.14 8.86
CA SER A 77 6.49 -1.89 8.44
C SER A 77 5.75 -3.16 8.05
N LYS A 78 6.30 -4.35 8.34
CA LYS A 78 5.61 -5.61 8.09
C LYS A 78 4.29 -5.61 8.84
N GLU A 79 3.19 -5.82 8.12
CA GLU A 79 1.85 -5.78 8.73
C GLU A 79 1.70 -6.76 9.89
N LEU A 80 2.35 -7.92 9.83
CA LEU A 80 2.35 -8.90 10.92
C LEU A 80 2.99 -8.33 12.18
N ASP A 81 4.15 -7.68 12.05
CA ASP A 81 4.88 -7.06 13.17
C ASP A 81 4.10 -5.86 13.74
N ALA A 82 3.35 -5.14 12.91
CA ALA A 82 2.45 -4.08 13.36
C ALA A 82 1.24 -4.62 14.12
N LYS A 83 0.64 -5.72 13.64
CA LYS A 83 -0.50 -6.38 14.29
C LYS A 83 -0.12 -6.91 15.68
N LEU A 84 1.02 -7.60 15.80
CA LEU A 84 1.51 -8.14 17.07
C LEU A 84 1.74 -7.02 18.10
N ARG A 85 2.45 -5.94 17.71
CA ARG A 85 2.69 -4.78 18.59
C ARG A 85 1.38 -4.13 19.06
N ASN A 86 0.41 -3.96 18.17
CA ASN A 86 -0.89 -3.37 18.52
C ASN A 86 -1.67 -4.26 19.49
N GLU A 87 -1.60 -5.58 19.31
CA GLU A 87 -2.27 -6.54 20.19
C GLU A 87 -1.62 -6.57 21.59
N GLU A 88 -0.29 -6.57 21.66
CA GLU A 88 0.47 -6.44 22.92
C GLU A 88 0.15 -5.11 23.62
N ALA A 89 0.16 -3.99 22.90
CA ALA A 89 -0.21 -2.69 23.43
C ALA A 89 -1.66 -2.66 23.94
N ARG A 90 -2.59 -3.36 23.27
CA ARG A 90 -3.97 -3.51 23.74
C ARG A 90 -4.03 -4.31 25.04
N LYS A 91 -3.28 -5.41 25.16
CA LYS A 91 -3.20 -6.21 26.40
C LYS A 91 -2.66 -5.38 27.57
N LEU A 92 -1.55 -4.68 27.37
CA LEU A 92 -0.96 -3.80 28.38
C LEU A 92 -1.93 -2.70 28.83
N ARG A 93 -2.68 -2.09 27.91
CA ARG A 93 -3.71 -1.08 28.24
C ARG A 93 -4.86 -1.66 29.06
N VAL A 94 -5.28 -2.90 28.77
CA VAL A 94 -6.31 -3.59 29.56
C VAL A 94 -5.80 -3.90 30.96
N GLU A 95 -4.56 -4.37 31.09
CA GLU A 95 -3.92 -4.65 32.38
C GLU A 95 -3.75 -3.38 33.22
N ASP A 96 -3.28 -2.28 32.63
CA ASP A 96 -3.16 -0.98 33.32
C ASP A 96 -4.53 -0.46 33.78
N ASN A 97 -5.56 -0.55 32.93
CA ASN A 97 -6.92 -0.16 33.30
C ASN A 97 -7.50 -1.03 34.42
N ASN A 98 -7.23 -2.34 34.44
CA ASN A 98 -7.68 -3.23 35.52
C ASN A 98 -6.95 -2.92 36.83
N LYS A 99 -5.65 -2.60 36.79
CA LYS A 99 -4.88 -2.22 37.97
C LYS A 99 -5.36 -0.89 38.57
N ARG A 100 -5.78 0.07 37.73
CA ARG A 100 -6.40 1.34 38.16
C ARG A 100 -7.78 1.18 38.78
N ARG A 101 -8.53 0.13 38.43
CA ARG A 101 -9.86 -0.16 38.99
C ARG A 101 -9.84 -0.91 40.33
N GLY A 102 -8.68 -1.46 40.73
CA GLY A 102 -8.53 -2.26 41.95
C GLY A 102 -8.28 -1.49 43.25
N GLY A 103 -8.50 -0.17 43.28
CA GLY A 103 -8.16 0.66 44.44
C GLY A 103 -9.13 1.82 44.68
N GLU A 104 -10.40 1.52 44.94
CA GLU A 104 -11.32 2.48 45.55
C GLU A 104 -11.66 2.05 46.98
N THR A 105 -10.83 2.47 47.95
CA THR A 105 -11.36 2.88 49.26
C THR A 105 -11.50 4.40 49.25
N VAL A 106 -12.75 4.83 49.37
CA VAL A 106 -13.21 6.21 49.34
C VAL A 106 -12.48 7.07 50.37
N THR A 107 -11.78 8.11 49.94
CA THR A 107 -11.67 9.36 50.71
C THR A 107 -11.80 10.57 49.78
N ARG A 108 -12.80 11.42 50.09
CA ARG A 108 -13.18 12.64 49.36
C ARG A 108 -12.16 13.76 49.59
N GLY A 109 -11.81 14.53 48.54
CA GLY A 109 -11.37 15.93 48.76
C GLY A 109 -10.51 16.63 47.68
N ARG A 110 -11.15 17.59 46.99
CA ARG A 110 -10.66 18.85 46.35
C ARG A 110 -10.04 18.83 44.93
N PRO A 111 -10.42 19.82 44.07
CA PRO A 111 -9.96 19.92 42.67
C PRO A 111 -8.81 20.93 42.50
N LYS A 112 -7.88 20.67 41.57
CA LYS A 112 -7.00 21.70 40.97
C LYS A 112 -6.68 21.41 39.51
N ASP A 113 -7.20 22.32 38.68
CA ASP A 113 -6.59 23.02 37.55
C ASP A 113 -6.13 22.27 36.28
N LEU A 114 -6.73 22.72 35.18
CA LEU A 114 -6.41 22.46 33.78
C LEU A 114 -4.96 22.83 33.43
N LYS A 115 -4.29 21.99 32.64
CA LYS A 115 -3.24 22.43 31.72
C LYS A 115 -3.12 21.49 30.51
N THR A 116 -3.36 22.08 29.34
CA THR A 116 -3.21 21.56 27.99
C THR A 116 -1.77 21.14 27.71
N ALA A 117 -1.55 19.99 27.07
CA ALA A 117 -0.23 19.58 26.55
C ALA A 117 -0.30 19.36 25.02
N GLN A 118 0.72 19.89 24.36
CA GLN A 118 0.89 20.12 22.92
C GLN A 118 1.11 18.84 22.10
N THR A 119 0.66 18.86 20.85
CA THR A 119 1.04 17.95 19.75
C THR A 119 2.44 18.30 19.20
N PRO A 120 3.33 17.33 18.94
CA PRO A 120 4.56 17.60 18.20
C PRO A 120 4.33 17.58 16.69
N GLU A 121 4.89 18.58 15.99
CA GLU A 121 5.06 18.61 14.54
C GLU A 121 6.25 17.73 14.11
N PHE A 122 6.16 17.13 12.92
CA PHE A 122 7.27 16.46 12.24
C PHE A 122 7.60 17.24 10.95
N MET A 123 8.86 17.66 10.81
CA MET A 123 9.48 18.10 9.54
C MET A 123 9.97 16.91 8.72
#